data_AF-A0A1S3VV79-F1
#
_entry.id   AF-A0A1S3VV79-F1
#
_cell.length_a   1.000
_cell.length_b   1.000
_cell.length_c   1.000
_cell.angle_alpha   90.00
_cell.angle_beta   90.00
_cell.angle_gamma   90.00
#
_symmetry.space_group_name_H-M   'P 1'
#
loop_
_entity.id
_entity.type
_entity.pdbx_description
1 polymer ?
#
loop_
_entity_poly.entity_id
_entity_poly.type
_entity_poly.pdbx_seq_one_letter_code
_entity_poly.pdbx_strand_id
1 'polypeptide(L)'
;MEHKALWALKFLNFDPHETQSKRRSKLLEVEEMRLRAYDSSRSYKEKLKPKWSGPFVIKHVYPNGAVELENPNDDGQQQSWVVNSQRLKHYLGGEVKQFSMVMMFVDP
;
A
#
# COMPACT_ATOMS: atom_id res chain seq x y z
N MET A 1 -42.24 -45.09 5.71
CA MET A 1 -41.04 -45.93 5.96
C MET A 1 -39.88 -45.62 5.01
N GLU A 2 -40.12 -44.97 3.88
CA GLU A 2 -39.14 -44.73 2.81
C GLU A 2 -37.94 -43.85 3.21
N HIS A 3 -38.14 -42.84 4.07
CA HIS A 3 -37.05 -41.97 4.52
C HIS A 3 -35.92 -42.75 5.22
N LYS A 4 -36.25 -43.76 6.04
CA LYS A 4 -35.24 -44.58 6.74
C LYS A 4 -34.43 -45.45 5.75
N ALA A 5 -35.08 -45.98 4.71
CA ALA A 5 -34.42 -46.76 3.66
C ALA A 5 -33.46 -45.91 2.82
N LEU A 6 -33.84 -44.67 2.50
CA LEU A 6 -32.99 -43.74 1.75
C LEU A 6 -31.73 -43.32 2.52
N TRP A 7 -31.83 -43.10 3.83
CA TRP A 7 -30.65 -42.80 4.67
C TRP A 7 -29.69 -43.98 4.78
N ALA A 8 -30.23 -45.20 4.91
CA ALA A 8 -29.42 -46.42 4.92
C ALA A 8 -28.71 -46.64 3.57
N LEU A 9 -29.40 -46.42 2.44
CA LEU A 9 -28.80 -46.53 1.11
C LEU A 9 -27.70 -45.48 0.88
N LYS A 10 -27.90 -44.23 1.31
CA LYS A 10 -26.85 -43.20 1.28
C LYS A 10 -25.64 -43.57 2.14
N PHE A 11 -25.87 -44.20 3.29
CA PHE A 11 -24.79 -44.67 4.17
C PHE A 11 -24.02 -45.85 3.57
N LEU A 12 -24.70 -46.81 2.95
CA LEU A 12 -24.07 -47.95 2.27
C LEU A 12 -23.25 -47.52 1.05
N ASN A 13 -23.66 -46.43 0.38
CA ASN A 13 -22.93 -45.82 -0.74
C ASN A 13 -21.88 -44.79 -0.29
N PHE A 14 -21.69 -44.57 1.01
CA PHE A 14 -20.75 -43.58 1.52
C PHE A 14 -19.34 -44.18 1.59
N ASP A 15 -18.43 -43.68 0.75
CA ASP A 15 -17.00 -43.96 0.90
C ASP A 15 -16.38 -42.90 1.84
N PRO A 16 -16.03 -43.28 3.09
CA PRO A 16 -15.43 -42.36 4.04
C PRO A 16 -14.04 -41.88 3.61
N HIS A 17 -13.24 -42.72 2.94
CA HIS A 17 -11.89 -42.37 2.52
C HIS A 17 -11.90 -41.43 1.32
N GLU A 18 -12.77 -41.71 0.34
CA GLU A 18 -12.94 -40.83 -0.82
C GLU A 18 -13.51 -39.46 -0.39
N THR A 19 -14.50 -39.46 0.52
CA THR A 19 -15.07 -38.22 1.06
C THR A 19 -14.05 -37.42 1.87
N GLN A 20 -13.24 -38.07 2.70
CA GLN A 20 -12.18 -37.42 3.48
C GLN A 20 -11.12 -36.83 2.55
N SER A 21 -10.71 -37.57 1.52
CA SER A 21 -9.75 -37.11 0.51
C SER A 21 -10.27 -35.90 -0.27
N LYS A 22 -11.52 -35.95 -0.74
CA LYS A 22 -12.19 -34.83 -1.42
C LYS A 22 -12.25 -33.57 -0.55
N ARG A 23 -12.62 -33.70 0.72
CA ARG A 23 -12.63 -32.57 1.68
C ARG A 23 -11.23 -32.00 1.89
N ARG A 24 -10.23 -32.86 2.09
CA ARG A 24 -8.85 -32.43 2.29
C ARG A 24 -8.28 -31.72 1.06
N SER A 25 -8.53 -32.25 -0.14
CA SER A 25 -8.13 -31.66 -1.40
C SER A 25 -8.73 -30.25 -1.56
N LYS A 26 -10.04 -30.12 -1.34
CA LYS A 26 -10.73 -28.82 -1.40
C LYS A 26 -10.18 -27.81 -0.38
N LEU A 27 -9.83 -28.26 0.83
CA LEU A 27 -9.21 -27.40 1.84
C LEU A 27 -7.81 -26.95 1.43
N LEU A 28 -7.00 -27.84 0.87
CA LEU A 28 -5.66 -27.50 0.37
C LEU A 28 -5.75 -26.48 -0.77
N GLU A 29 -6.68 -26.67 -1.70
CA GLU A 29 -6.92 -25.73 -2.79
C GLU A 29 -7.30 -24.33 -2.28
N VAL A 30 -8.21 -24.25 -1.30
CA VAL A 30 -8.60 -22.98 -0.68
C VAL A 30 -7.41 -22.32 0.02
N GLU A 31 -6.58 -23.08 0.72
CA GLU A 31 -5.41 -22.54 1.42
C GLU A 31 -4.35 -22.02 0.44
N GLU A 32 -4.11 -22.73 -0.67
CA GLU A 32 -3.25 -22.25 -1.74
C GLU A 32 -3.76 -20.95 -2.35
N MET A 33 -5.06 -20.85 -2.62
CA MET A 33 -5.66 -19.62 -3.13
C MET A 33 -5.47 -18.45 -2.16
N ARG A 34 -5.66 -18.68 -0.86
CA ARG A 34 -5.46 -17.66 0.18
C ARG A 34 -4.01 -17.20 0.23
N LEU A 35 -3.05 -18.11 0.18
CA LEU A 35 -1.62 -17.79 0.16
C LEU A 35 -1.27 -16.95 -1.08
N ARG A 36 -1.72 -17.36 -2.27
CA ARG A 36 -1.51 -16.60 -3.51
C ARG A 36 -2.11 -15.19 -3.44
N ALA A 37 -3.31 -15.07 -2.88
CA ALA A 37 -3.97 -13.76 -2.71
C ALA A 37 -3.21 -12.86 -1.73
N TYR A 38 -2.68 -13.43 -0.64
CA TYR A 38 -1.87 -12.70 0.32
C TYR A 38 -0.55 -12.20 -0.29
N ASP A 39 0.20 -13.08 -0.96
CA ASP A 39 1.49 -12.74 -1.58
C ASP A 39 1.34 -11.69 -2.68
N SER A 40 0.31 -11.82 -3.51
CA SER A 40 0.01 -10.82 -4.56
C SER A 40 -0.39 -9.47 -3.95
N SER A 41 -1.23 -9.45 -2.91
CA SER A 41 -1.60 -8.22 -2.19
C SER A 41 -0.37 -7.54 -1.57
N ARG A 42 0.49 -8.33 -0.92
CA ARG A 42 1.74 -7.85 -0.33
C ARG A 42 2.65 -7.24 -1.39
N SER A 43 2.88 -7.94 -2.50
CA SER A 43 3.74 -7.46 -3.59
C SER A 43 3.19 -6.17 -4.21
N TYR A 44 1.88 -6.07 -4.40
CA TYR A 44 1.25 -4.86 -4.93
C TYR A 44 1.48 -3.66 -4.01
N LYS A 45 1.27 -3.82 -2.70
CA LYS A 45 1.53 -2.76 -1.71
C LYS A 45 2.99 -2.33 -1.68
N GLU A 46 3.92 -3.26 -1.83
CA GLU A 46 5.35 -2.95 -1.87
C GLU A 46 5.74 -2.18 -3.13
N LYS A 47 5.21 -2.56 -4.30
CA LYS A 47 5.44 -1.86 -5.57
C LYS A 47 4.82 -0.46 -5.61
N LEU A 48 3.72 -0.25 -4.89
CA LEU A 48 3.04 1.04 -4.79
C LEU A 48 3.64 2.00 -3.77
N LYS A 49 4.70 1.62 -3.05
CA LYS A 49 5.36 2.55 -2.13
C LYS A 49 5.93 3.72 -2.94
N PRO A 50 5.55 4.98 -2.63
CA PRO A 50 6.08 6.13 -3.33
C PRO A 50 7.59 6.20 -3.12
N LYS A 51 8.34 6.19 -4.23
CA LYS A 51 9.77 6.47 -4.22
C LYS A 51 9.93 7.99 -4.18
N TRP A 52 10.55 8.50 -3.12
CA TRP A 52 10.82 9.92 -2.96
C TRP A 52 12.14 10.28 -3.67
N SER A 53 12.15 11.37 -4.43
CA SER A 53 13.31 11.76 -5.27
C SER A 53 14.48 12.42 -4.53
N GLY A 54 14.43 12.48 -3.19
CA GLY A 54 15.46 13.08 -2.35
C GLY A 54 14.98 14.28 -1.54
N PRO A 55 15.85 14.87 -0.71
CA PRO A 55 15.55 16.12 -0.01
C PRO A 55 15.59 17.31 -0.99
N PHE A 56 14.62 18.21 -0.85
CA PHE A 56 14.52 19.47 -1.59
C PHE A 56 14.30 20.60 -0.59
N VAL A 57 14.69 21.82 -0.96
CA VAL A 57 14.44 23.02 -0.15
C VAL A 57 13.19 23.72 -0.67
N ILE A 58 12.38 24.23 0.25
CA ILE A 58 11.19 25.02 -0.09
C ILE A 58 11.63 26.47 -0.28
N LYS A 59 11.43 26.99 -1.48
CA LYS A 59 11.74 28.38 -1.84
C LYS A 59 10.56 29.30 -1.58
N HIS A 60 9.34 28.87 -1.95
CA HIS A 60 8.13 29.66 -1.77
C HIS A 60 6.90 28.76 -1.59
N VAL A 61 5.94 29.20 -0.76
CA VAL A 61 4.63 28.55 -0.60
C VAL A 61 3.55 29.53 -1.02
N TYR A 62 2.74 29.14 -2.01
CA TYR A 62 1.65 29.96 -2.50
C TYR A 62 0.39 29.81 -1.62
N PRO A 63 -0.47 30.84 -1.53
CA PRO A 63 -1.72 30.76 -0.76
C PRO A 63 -2.67 29.63 -1.18
N ASN A 64 -2.58 29.18 -2.44
CA ASN A 64 -3.35 28.06 -2.97
C ASN A 64 -2.78 26.67 -2.62
N GLY A 65 -1.71 26.60 -1.82
CA GLY A 65 -1.08 25.36 -1.39
C GLY A 65 -0.10 24.74 -2.40
N ALA A 66 0.21 25.43 -3.51
CA ALA A 66 1.34 25.06 -4.36
C ALA A 66 2.66 25.45 -3.71
N VAL A 67 3.73 24.68 -3.95
CA VAL A 67 5.04 24.88 -3.32
C VAL A 67 6.12 24.88 -4.40
N GLU A 68 6.93 25.94 -4.43
CA GLU A 68 8.12 26.02 -5.27
C GLU A 68 9.30 25.37 -4.53
N LEU A 69 9.87 24.34 -5.14
CA LEU A 69 11.04 23.62 -4.63
C LEU A 69 12.30 24.06 -5.37
N GLU A 70 13.43 23.95 -4.71
CA GLU A 70 14.77 24.08 -5.30
C GLU A 70 15.67 22.90 -4.89
N ASN A 71 16.60 22.55 -5.78
CA ASN A 71 17.63 21.56 -5.48
C ASN A 71 18.80 22.21 -4.74
N PRO A 72 19.13 21.79 -3.50
CA PRO A 72 20.23 22.38 -2.74
C PRO A 72 21.62 22.03 -3.28
N ASN A 73 21.73 21.01 -4.13
CA ASN A 73 23.02 20.51 -4.63
C ASN A 73 23.33 20.97 -6.08
N ASP A 74 22.58 21.93 -6.61
CA ASP A 74 22.81 22.44 -7.97
C ASP A 74 23.77 23.64 -7.94
N ASP A 75 25.02 23.39 -8.35
CA ASP A 75 26.15 24.33 -8.26
C ASP A 75 26.12 25.47 -9.32
N GLY A 76 25.03 25.66 -10.05
CA GLY A 76 24.98 26.75 -11.03
C GLY A 76 23.64 27.04 -11.68
N GLN A 77 22.66 26.14 -11.60
CA GLN A 77 21.30 26.42 -12.04
C GLN A 77 20.36 26.21 -10.86
N GLN A 78 19.82 27.29 -10.28
CA GLN A 78 18.71 27.16 -9.32
C GLN A 78 17.45 26.71 -10.08
N GLN A 79 17.43 25.44 -10.50
CA GLN A 79 16.28 24.84 -11.15
C GLN A 79 15.21 24.72 -10.07
N SER A 80 14.22 25.59 -10.17
CA SER A 80 13.06 25.61 -9.30
C SER A 80 11.84 25.14 -10.07
N TRP A 81 10.96 24.43 -9.39
CA TRP A 81 9.72 23.95 -9.99
C TRP A 81 8.61 23.91 -8.95
N VAL A 82 7.38 24.11 -9.41
CA VAL A 82 6.19 24.14 -8.56
C VAL A 82 5.56 22.76 -8.51
N VAL A 83 5.28 22.29 -7.29
CA VAL A 83 4.58 21.03 -7.02
C VAL A 83 3.39 21.27 -6.10
N ASN A 84 2.44 20.33 -6.12
CA ASN A 84 1.37 20.29 -5.14
C ASN A 84 1.95 19.89 -3.77
N SER A 85 1.61 20.61 -2.71
CA SER A 85 2.00 20.30 -1.32
C SER A 85 1.65 18.87 -0.88
N GLN A 86 0.59 18.26 -1.41
CA GLN A 86 0.21 16.86 -1.12
C GLN A 86 1.25 15.83 -1.60
N ARG A 87 2.14 16.22 -2.52
CA ARG A 87 3.23 15.39 -3.03
C ARG A 87 4.54 15.62 -2.27
N LEU A 88 4.49 16.30 -1.12
CA LEU A 88 5.63 16.58 -0.25
C LEU A 88 5.51 15.84 1.08
N LYS A 89 6.66 15.55 1.68
CA LYS A 89 6.77 15.01 3.03
C LYS A 89 7.99 15.61 3.71
N HIS A 90 7.88 15.91 5.01
CA HIS A 90 9.01 16.35 5.81
C HIS A 90 10.14 15.32 5.74
N TYR A 91 11.35 15.81 5.44
CA TYR A 91 12.55 15.02 5.47
C TYR A 91 13.08 14.97 6.91
N LEU A 92 13.31 13.75 7.43
CA LEU A 92 13.66 13.52 8.84
C LEU A 92 15.13 13.11 9.05
N GLY A 93 15.97 13.11 8.01
CA GLY A 93 17.37 12.68 8.09
C GLY A 93 18.35 13.78 7.68
N GLY A 94 19.63 13.61 8.01
CA GLY A 94 20.74 14.46 7.52
C GLY A 94 20.82 15.87 8.10
N GLU A 95 21.94 16.56 7.81
CA GLU A 95 22.10 17.99 8.06
C GLU A 95 21.53 18.77 6.87
N VAL A 96 20.42 19.46 7.06
CA VAL A 96 19.84 20.37 6.06
C VAL A 96 19.86 21.77 6.65
N LYS A 97 20.36 22.76 5.90
CA LYS A 97 20.26 24.17 6.29
C LYS A 97 18.78 24.54 6.37
N GLN A 98 18.23 24.60 7.58
CA GLN A 98 16.86 25.05 7.80
C GLN A 98 16.82 26.57 7.62
N PHE A 99 16.21 27.02 6.53
CA PHE A 99 15.75 28.40 6.43
C PHE A 99 14.36 28.47 7.06
N SER A 100 14.28 29.11 8.22
CA SER A 100 13.02 29.32 8.95
C SER A 100 12.21 30.41 8.23
N MET A 101 11.13 30.00 7.56
CA MET A 101 10.14 30.96 7.02
C MET A 101 9.14 31.30 8.13
N VAL A 102 9.31 32.48 8.74
CA VAL A 102 8.35 33.02 9.70
C VAL A 102 7.11 33.46 8.92
N MET A 103 6.04 32.67 8.94
CA MET A 103 4.72 33.13 8.48
C MET A 103 4.14 34.02 9.58
N MET A 104 4.06 35.32 9.32
CA MET A 104 3.25 36.22 10.13
C MET A 104 1.78 35.97 9.78
N PHE A 105 1.05 35.27 10.66
CA PHE A 105 -0.41 35.28 10.60
C PHE A 105 -0.87 36.64 11.11
N VAL A 106 -1.35 37.49 10.19
CA VAL A 106 -2.07 38.71 10.56
C VAL A 106 -3.54 38.32 10.56
N ASP A 107 -4.15 38.30 11.75
CA ASP A 107 -5.59 38.11 11.88
C ASP A 107 -6.33 39.29 11.23
N PRO A 108 -7.43 39.05 10.49
CA PRO A 108 -8.19 40.06 9.76
C PRO A 108 -8.96 41.04 10.64
#